data_AF-A0A8J2XHN4-F1
#
_entry.id   AF-A0A8J2XHN4-F1
#
_cell.length_a   1.000
_cell.length_b   1.000
_cell.length_c   1.000
_cell.angle_alpha   90.00
_cell.angle_beta   90.00
_cell.angle_gamma   90.00
#
_symmetry.space_group_name_H-M   'P 1'
#
loop_
_entity.id
_entity.type
_entity.pdbx_description
1 polymer ?
#
loop_
_entity_poly.entity_id
_entity_poly.type
_entity_poly.pdbx_seq_one_letter_code
_entity_poly.pdbx_strand_id
1 'polypeptide(L)' 'MRIVVPHLYAWKSAKWINGLEFLDHEELGFWERNGYHRRGDPWSEERYSD' A
#
# COMPACT_ATOMS: atom_id res chain seq x y z
N MET A 1 -7.92 -4.54 -14.27
CA MET A 1 -7.82 -5.41 -13.08
C MET A 1 -7.62 -4.55 -11.82
N ARG A 2 -8.10 -4.99 -10.64
CA ARG A 2 -7.90 -4.30 -9.34
C ARG A 2 -7.56 -5.33 -8.27
N ILE A 3 -6.54 -5.06 -7.47
CA ILE A 3 -6.27 -5.81 -6.24
C ILE A 3 -6.97 -5.12 -5.08
N VAL A 4 -7.59 -5.91 -4.20
CA VAL A 4 -8.28 -5.41 -3.02
C VAL A 4 -7.67 -6.07 -1.80
N VAL A 5 -7.21 -5.26 -0.85
CA VAL A 5 -6.77 -5.71 0.47
C VAL A 5 -7.75 -5.17 1.51
N PRO A 6 -8.72 -5.98 1.97
CA PRO A 6 -9.89 -5.48 2.71
C PRO A 6 -9.58 -4.97 4.12
N HIS A 7 -8.45 -5.38 4.70
CA HIS A 7 -8.04 -5.02 6.06
C HIS A 7 -7.02 -3.86 6.10
N LEU A 8 -6.62 -3.31 4.95
CA LEU A 8 -5.73 -2.15 4.88
C LEU A 8 -6.47 -0.97 4.28
N TYR A 9 -5.92 0.23 4.45
CA TYR A 9 -6.46 1.42 3.81
C TYR A 9 -6.50 1.28 2.29
N ALA A 10 -7.52 1.89 1.68
CA ALA A 10 -7.82 1.74 0.25
C ALA A 10 -6.67 2.16 -0.69
N TRP A 11 -5.73 2.99 -0.23
CA TRP A 11 -4.56 3.39 -1.01
C TRP A 11 -3.55 2.24 -1.22
N LYS A 12 -3.65 1.15 -0.43
CA LYS A 12 -2.95 -0.14 -0.66
C LYS A 12 -3.64 -1.03 -1.69
N SER A 13 -4.86 -0.69 -2.13
CA SER A 13 -5.60 -1.43 -3.16
C SER A 13 -5.34 -0.82 -4.54
N ALA A 14 -4.40 -1.39 -5.28
CA ALA A 14 -3.99 -0.88 -6.60
C ALA A 14 -5.09 -1.06 -7.67
N LYS A 15 -5.39 0.04 -8.38
CA LYS A 15 -6.30 0.06 -9.54
C LYS A 15 -5.50 -0.03 -10.83
N TRP A 16 -6.11 -0.61 -11.86
CA TRP A 16 -5.56 -0.67 -13.22
C TRP A 16 -4.17 -1.30 -13.31
N ILE A 17 -4.01 -2.44 -12.64
CA ILE A 17 -2.75 -3.18 -12.66
C ILE A 17 -2.52 -3.78 -14.06
N ASN A 18 -1.36 -3.49 -14.63
CA ASN A 18 -0.91 -4.00 -15.93
C ASN A 18 0.05 -5.20 -15.80
N GLY A 19 0.65 -5.41 -14.63
CA GLY A 19 1.57 -6.50 -14.35
C GLY A 19 1.90 -6.58 -12.86
N LEU A 20 2.44 -7.71 -12.42
CA LEU A 20 2.90 -7.93 -11.06
C LEU A 20 4.35 -8.44 -11.14
N GLU A 21 5.24 -7.79 -10.40
CA GLU A 21 6.63 -8.19 -10.24
C GLU A 21 6.87 -8.58 -8.79
N PHE A 22 7.58 -9.68 -8.58
CA PHE A 22 7.94 -10.16 -7.25
C PHE A 22 9.37 -9.74 -6.96
N LEU A 23 9.53 -8.92 -5.92
CA LEU A 23 10.83 -8.45 -5.44
C LEU A 23 11.23 -9.27 -4.21
N ASP A 24 12.55 -9.46 -4.02
CA ASP A 24 13.13 -10.10 -2.83
C ASP A 24 13.29 -9.14 -1.64
N HIS A 25 13.03 -7.85 -1.87
CA HIS A 25 13.09 -6.79 -0.88
C HIS A 25 11.81 -5.93 -0.90
N GLU A 26 11.55 -5.24 0.20
CA GLU A 26 10.45 -4.28 0.30
C GLU A 26 10.83 -2.98 -0.41
N GLU A 27 10.05 -2.58 -1.42
CA GLU A 27 10.19 -1.29 -2.09
C GLU A 27 9.00 -0.39 -1.77
N LEU A 28 9.28 0.84 -1.34
CA LEU A 28 8.24 1.82 -1.01
C LEU A 28 7.59 2.37 -2.28
N GLY A 29 6.27 2.24 -2.39
CA GLY A 29 5.49 2.78 -3.49
C GLY A 29 5.26 4.28 -3.41
N PHE A 30 4.44 4.79 -4.32
CA PHE A 30 4.14 6.23 -4.45
C PHE A 30 3.66 6.85 -3.13
N TRP A 31 2.65 6.27 -2.48
CA TRP A 31 2.07 6.84 -1.26
C TRP A 31 3.02 6.75 -0.07
N GLU A 32 3.77 5.65 0.07
CA GLU A 32 4.73 5.46 1.16
C GLU A 32 5.88 6.45 1.10
N ARG A 33 6.36 6.76 -0.11
CA ARG A 33 7.35 7.81 -0.31
C ARG A 33 6.82 9.22 -0.03
N ASN A 34 5.50 9.41 -0.05
CA ASN A 34 4.83 10.69 0.25
C ASN A 34 4.36 10.79 1.71
N GLY A 35 4.92 9.99 2.62
CA GLY A 35 4.64 10.09 4.06
C GLY A 35 3.45 9.27 4.54
N TYR A 36 2.97 8.31 3.75
CA TYR A 36 1.95 7.36 4.20
C TYR A 36 2.59 6.12 4.83
N HIS A 37 1.89 5.52 5.80
CA HIS A 37 2.43 4.38 6.55
C HIS A 37 2.66 3.13 5.69
N ARG A 38 3.79 2.44 5.87
CA ARG A 38 4.16 1.25 5.06
C ARG A 38 3.11 0.15 5.04
N ARG A 39 2.40 -0.08 6.14
CA ARG A 39 1.35 -1.10 6.19
C ARG A 39 -0.04 -0.50 5.94
N GLY A 40 -0.44 0.51 6.70
CA GLY A 40 -1.67 1.25 6.46
C GLY A 40 -2.88 0.56 7.09
N ASP A 41 -2.72 0.00 8.27
CA ASP A 41 -3.81 -0.61 9.03
C ASP A 41 -4.76 0.46 9.62
N PRO A 42 -6.06 0.43 9.27
CA PRO A 42 -7.03 1.39 9.79
C PRO A 42 -7.31 1.23 11.29
N TRP A 43 -7.12 0.04 11.87
CA TRP A 43 -7.36 -0.22 13.29
C TRP A 43 -6.21 0.24 14.18
N SER A 44 -5.00 0.26 13.63
CA SER A 44 -3.80 0.77 14.31
C SER A 44 -3.52 2.25 14.01
N GLU A 45 -4.49 2.96 13.41
CA GLU A 45 -4.39 4.39 13.04
C GLU A 45 -3.17 4.74 12.18
N GLU A 46 -2.68 3.79 11.40
CA GLU A 46 -1.45 3.88 10.60
C GLU A 46 -1.68 4.66 9.30
N ARG A 47 -2.08 5.93 9.39
CA ARG A 47 -2.36 6.73 8.18
C ARG A 47 -1.09 7.33 7.59
N TYR A 48 -0.25 7.90 8.46
CA TYR A 48 0.99 8.56 8.08
C TYR A 48 2.19 7.83 8.69
N SER A 49 3.33 7.90 8.02
CA SER A 49 4.61 7.51 8.61
C SER A 49 5.10 8.67 9.48
N ASP A 50 5.13 8.46 10.79
CA ASP A 50 5.72 9.40 11.76
C ASP A 50 7.21 9.66 11.50
#